data_AF-A0A962GI62-F1
#
_entry.id   AF-A0A962GI62-F1
#
_cell.length_a   1.000
_cell.length_b   1.000
_cell.length_c   1.000
_cell.angle_alpha   90.00
_cell.angle_beta   90.00
_cell.angle_gamma   90.00
#
_symmetry.space_group_name_H-M   'P 1'
#
loop_
_entity.id
_entity.type
_entity.pdbx_description
1 polymer ?
#
loop_
_entity_poly.entity_id
_entity_poly.type
_entity_poly.pdbx_seq_one_letter_code
_entity_poly.pdbx_strand_id
1 'polypeptide(L)' 'MKQNTTQAHQVDPNVFALERTIEQMEFELSQASFGGDRAKVPQLLKQLKEARRIMAKMTGEL' A
#
# COMPACT_ATOMS: atom_id res chain seq x y z
N MET A 1 1.80 26.53 -32.89
CA MET A 1 1.88 26.22 -31.44
C MET A 1 1.08 24.95 -31.21
N LYS A 2 1.73 23.80 -31.01
CA LYS A 2 1.03 22.54 -30.73
C LYS A 2 0.79 22.47 -29.23
N GLN A 3 -0.48 22.46 -28.83
CA GLN A 3 -0.89 22.24 -27.45
C GLN A 3 -0.51 20.81 -27.07
N ASN A 4 0.44 20.65 -26.15
CA ASN A 4 0.69 19.39 -25.46
C ASN A 4 -0.38 19.22 -24.39
N THR A 5 -1.56 18.73 -24.79
CA THR A 5 -2.59 18.31 -23.86
C THR A 5 -2.40 16.84 -23.49
N THR A 6 -2.42 16.62 -22.17
CA THR A 6 -2.93 15.40 -21.53
C THR A 6 -1.99 14.20 -21.47
N GLN A 7 -1.27 14.07 -20.35
CA GLN A 7 -1.22 12.80 -19.60
C GLN A 7 -1.17 13.12 -18.10
N ALA A 8 -2.32 13.48 -17.53
CA ALA A 8 -2.52 13.18 -16.12
C ALA A 8 -2.43 11.66 -16.02
N HIS A 9 -1.32 11.15 -15.47
CA HIS A 9 -1.20 9.75 -15.09
C HIS A 9 -2.33 9.50 -14.08
N GLN A 10 -3.46 8.98 -14.57
CA GLN A 10 -4.51 8.47 -13.71
C GLN A 10 -3.91 7.26 -13.03
N VAL A 11 -3.42 7.44 -11.80
CA VAL A 11 -2.99 6.33 -10.94
C VAL A 11 -4.13 5.33 -10.95
N ASP A 12 -3.83 4.09 -11.32
CA ASP A 12 -4.82 3.01 -11.41
C ASP A 12 -5.62 2.98 -10.09
N PRO A 13 -6.96 3.05 -10.13
CA PRO A 13 -7.79 3.07 -8.92
C PRO A 13 -7.50 1.91 -7.96
N ASN A 14 -7.06 0.75 -8.48
CA ASN A 14 -6.67 -0.40 -7.68
C ASN A 14 -5.32 -0.20 -6.98
N VAL A 15 -4.37 0.49 -7.64
CA VAL A 15 -3.09 0.87 -7.00
C VAL A 15 -3.37 1.83 -5.86
N PHE A 16 -4.19 2.87 -6.09
CA PHE A 16 -4.56 3.82 -5.04
C PHE A 16 -5.28 3.15 -3.85
N ALA A 17 -6.23 2.24 -4.12
CA ALA A 17 -6.91 1.48 -3.07
C ALA A 17 -5.93 0.60 -2.27
N LEU A 18 -4.97 -0.01 -2.94
CA LEU A 18 -3.96 -0.85 -2.30
C LEU A 18 -2.98 -0.02 -1.46
N GLU A 19 -2.58 1.17 -1.93
CA GLU A 19 -1.79 2.14 -1.14
C GLU A 19 -2.48 2.48 0.17
N ARG A 20 -3.77 2.86 0.11
CA ARG A 20 -4.56 3.14 1.32
C ARG A 20 -4.66 1.94 2.26
N THR A 21 -4.79 0.74 1.70
CA THR A 21 -4.83 -0.48 2.50
C THR A 21 -3.50 -0.71 3.22
N ILE A 22 -2.37 -0.47 2.55
CA ILE A 22 -1.02 -0.59 3.12
C ILE A 22 -0.80 0.43 4.24
N GLU A 23 -1.16 1.70 4.01
CA GLU A 23 -1.08 2.76 5.03
C GLU A 23 -1.87 2.37 6.30
N GLN A 24 -3.08 1.84 6.12
CA GLN A 24 -3.91 1.39 7.23
C GLN A 24 -3.27 0.20 7.98
N MET A 25 -2.72 -0.78 7.27
CA MET A 25 -2.03 -1.91 7.90
C MET A 25 -0.77 -1.48 8.66
N GLU A 26 -0.03 -0.49 8.14
CA GLU A 26 1.13 0.09 8.83
C GLU A 26 0.73 0.80 10.12
N PHE A 27 -0.38 1.54 10.08
CA PHE A 27 -0.95 2.15 11.27
C PHE A 27 -1.35 1.10 12.31
N GLU A 28 -2.09 0.06 11.91
CA GLU A 28 -2.49 -1.03 12.80
C GLU A 28 -1.31 -1.79 13.39
N LEU A 29 -0.28 -2.04 12.58
CA LEU A 29 0.95 -2.68 13.03
C LEU A 29 1.68 -1.81 14.06
N SER A 30 1.74 -0.49 13.84
CA SER A 30 2.32 0.45 14.79
C SER A 30 1.56 0.44 16.12
N GLN A 31 0.23 0.53 16.08
CA GLN A 31 -0.62 0.45 17.28
C GLN A 31 -0.42 -0.88 18.03
N ALA A 32 -0.41 -2.00 17.32
CA ALA A 32 -0.19 -3.33 17.91
C ALA A 32 1.21 -3.48 18.53
N SER A 33 2.22 -2.75 18.03
CA SER A 33 3.61 -2.85 18.49
C SER A 33 3.89 -1.99 19.73
N PHE A 34 3.42 -0.74 19.76
CA PHE A 34 3.80 0.26 20.77
C PHE A 34 2.91 0.27 22.03
N GLY A 35 1.76 -0.39 22.02
CA GLY A 35 0.90 -0.46 23.21
C GLY A 35 -0.34 -1.35 23.07
N GLY A 36 -0.58 -1.91 21.89
CA GLY A 36 -1.72 -2.77 21.60
C GLY A 36 -1.44 -4.27 21.70
N ASP A 37 -2.26 -5.02 20.97
CA ASP A 37 -2.27 -6.48 20.95
C ASP A 37 -1.09 -7.05 20.14
N ARG A 38 0.04 -7.28 20.81
CA ARG A 38 1.26 -7.84 20.22
C ARG A 38 1.05 -9.22 19.57
N ALA A 39 0.01 -9.97 19.96
CA ALA A 39 -0.27 -11.26 19.34
C ALA A 39 -0.68 -11.13 17.86
N LYS A 40 -1.18 -9.96 17.46
CA LYS A 40 -1.58 -9.67 16.06
C LYS A 40 -0.41 -9.24 15.18
N VAL A 41 0.71 -8.80 15.75
CA VAL A 41 1.87 -8.29 15.01
C VAL A 41 2.38 -9.28 13.94
N PRO A 42 2.55 -10.59 14.22
CA PRO A 42 3.02 -11.53 13.20
C PRO A 42 2.06 -11.66 12.00
N GLN A 43 0.75 -11.64 12.25
CA GLN A 43 -0.25 -11.72 11.21
C GLN A 43 -0.28 -10.44 10.36
N LEU A 44 -0.25 -9.27 11.00
CA LEU A 44 -0.23 -7.96 10.33
C LEU A 44 1.02 -7.81 9.46
N LEU A 45 2.20 -8.22 9.94
CA LEU A 45 3.43 -8.21 9.15
C LEU A 45 3.33 -9.10 7.90
N LYS A 46 2.72 -10.28 8.02
CA LYS A 46 2.51 -11.19 6.88
C LYS A 46 1.59 -10.55 5.84
N GLN A 47 0.49 -9.94 6.27
CA GLN A 47 -0.46 -9.26 5.39
C GLN A 47 0.18 -8.06 4.69
N LEU A 48 0.93 -7.23 5.44
CA LEU A 48 1.64 -6.07 4.91
C LEU A 48 2.68 -6.48 3.86
N LYS A 49 3.42 -7.56 4.10
CA LYS A 49 4.40 -8.09 3.14
C LYS A 49 3.74 -8.53 1.82
N GLU A 50 2.61 -9.23 1.90
CA GLU A 50 1.89 -9.66 0.69
C GLU A 50 1.27 -8.47 -0.05
N ALA A 51 0.71 -7.49 0.66
CA ALA A 51 0.15 -6.29 0.04
C ALA A 51 1.21 -5.48 -0.71
N ARG A 52 2.39 -5.28 -0.10
CA ARG A 52 3.54 -4.64 -0.77
C ARG A 52 4.01 -5.43 -1.99
N ARG A 53 3.99 -6.76 -1.92
CA ARG A 53 4.32 -7.62 -3.07
C ARG A 53 3.32 -7.47 -4.22
N ILE A 54 2.03 -7.36 -3.92
CA ILE A 54 0.99 -7.12 -4.93
C ILE A 54 1.19 -5.74 -5.56
N MET A 55 1.46 -4.72 -4.74
CA MET A 55 1.75 -3.36 -5.22
C MET A 55 2.94 -3.33 -6.16
N ALA A 56 4.07 -3.93 -5.78
CA ALA A 56 5.26 -4.07 -6.62
C ALA A 56 4.96 -4.72 -7.98
N LYS A 57 4.11 -5.77 -7.99
CA LYS A 57 3.68 -6.40 -9.25
C LYS A 57 2.78 -5.50 -10.10
N MET A 58 1.95 -4.67 -9.48
CA MET A 58 1.05 -3.75 -10.18
C MET A 58 1.79 -2.52 -10.73
N THR A 59 2.82 -2.05 -10.03
CA THR A 59 3.63 -0.89 -10.44
C THR A 59 4.82 -1.26 -11.32
N GLY A 60 5.21 -2.54 -11.36
CA GLY A 60 6.36 -3.02 -12.13
C GLY A 60 7.71 -2.80 -11.44
N GLU A 61 7.72 -2.47 -10.16
CA GLU A 61 8.93 -2.34 -9.33
C GLU A 61 9.38 -3.73 -8.84
N LEU A 62 10.28 -4.40 -9.57
CA LEU A 62 10.91 -5.67 -9.17
C LEU A 62 12.43 -5.64 -9.38
#